data_AF-A0A9D5ZT88-F1
#
_entry.id   AF-A0A9D5ZT88-F1
#
_cell.length_a   1.000
_cell.length_b   1.000
_cell.length_c   1.000
_cell.angle_alpha   90.00
_cell.angle_beta   90.00
_cell.angle_gamma   90.00
#
_symmetry.space_group_name_H-M   'P 1'
#
loop_
_entity.id
_entity.type
_entity.pdbx_description
1 polymer ?
#
loop_
_entity_poly.entity_id
_entity_poly.type
_entity_poly.pdbx_seq_one_letter_code
_entity_poly.pdbx_strand_id
1 'polypeptide(L)'
;MNDISSNHRTAHLLNIILLLILAGLGFINAVLIMLHDFNSDKLALTALYNAIIVERLGFNGWNFSAAPQFFPDIPLFFITKSLSSNIFFSNALYVLLLLAFIVFLCIKLFNMLTVPRLESYEYGCIAILALSSLLSFPNNQVVERLWPNFHGGEIVLGFASLVLSAHIITRRVYTKVTFILQLILSILLIASDKLIISQFFIPIMASLFITTIIGL
;
A
#
# COMPACT_ATOMS: atom_id res chain seq x y z
N MET A 1 -28.26 -30.41 -6.54
CA MET A 1 -26.94 -29.80 -6.85
C MET A 1 -26.96 -28.29 -7.12
N ASN A 2 -28.11 -27.64 -7.34
CA ASN A 2 -28.16 -26.17 -7.55
C ASN A 2 -28.06 -25.33 -6.25
N ASP A 3 -28.31 -25.90 -5.08
CA ASP A 3 -28.43 -25.19 -3.80
C ASP A 3 -27.11 -24.75 -3.16
N ILE A 4 -25.99 -25.41 -3.51
CA ILE A 4 -24.67 -25.03 -2.99
C ILE A 4 -24.21 -23.70 -3.64
N SER A 5 -24.61 -23.47 -4.90
CA SER A 5 -24.19 -22.29 -5.66
C SER A 5 -24.85 -20.98 -5.20
N SER A 6 -26.07 -21.04 -4.68
CA SER A 6 -26.82 -19.88 -4.17
C SER A 6 -26.23 -19.41 -2.83
N ASN A 7 -25.94 -20.35 -1.91
CA ASN A 7 -25.36 -20.04 -0.60
C ASN A 7 -24.00 -19.35 -0.71
N HIS A 8 -23.13 -19.81 -1.61
CA HIS A 8 -21.82 -19.16 -1.85
C HIS A 8 -21.94 -17.74 -2.41
N ARG A 9 -22.91 -17.49 -3.31
CA ARG A 9 -23.13 -16.14 -3.86
C ARG A 9 -23.63 -15.17 -2.78
N THR A 10 -24.56 -15.62 -1.95
CA THR A 10 -25.10 -14.83 -0.84
C THR A 10 -23.99 -14.52 0.18
N ALA A 11 -23.18 -15.51 0.55
CA ALA A 11 -22.03 -15.31 1.43
C ALA A 11 -21.02 -14.30 0.86
N HIS A 12 -20.71 -14.38 -0.44
CA HIS A 12 -19.84 -13.40 -1.10
C HIS A 12 -20.40 -11.98 -1.08
N LEU A 13 -21.69 -11.83 -1.37
CA LEU A 13 -22.35 -10.52 -1.32
C LEU A 13 -22.32 -9.94 0.09
N LEU A 14 -22.61 -10.75 1.10
CA LEU A 14 -22.53 -10.34 2.51
C LEU A 14 -21.10 -9.91 2.89
N ASN A 15 -20.09 -10.66 2.46
CA ASN A 15 -18.69 -10.30 2.68
C ASN A 15 -18.31 -8.97 2.03
N ILE A 16 -18.79 -8.69 0.82
CA ILE A 16 -18.58 -7.40 0.14
C ILE A 16 -19.27 -6.27 0.89
N ILE A 17 -20.52 -6.46 1.32
CA ILE A 17 -21.26 -5.45 2.09
C ILE A 17 -20.55 -5.16 3.41
N LEU A 18 -20.17 -6.20 4.14
CA LEU A 18 -19.42 -6.09 5.40
C LEU A 18 -18.11 -5.33 5.19
N LEU A 19 -17.39 -5.64 4.10
CA LEU A 19 -16.17 -4.95 3.73
C LEU A 19 -16.40 -3.45 3.49
N LEU A 20 -17.44 -3.08 2.74
CA LEU A 20 -17.77 -1.69 2.46
C LEU A 20 -18.14 -0.92 3.73
N ILE A 21 -18.91 -1.53 4.62
CA ILE A 21 -19.26 -0.94 5.92
C ILE A 21 -18.00 -0.68 6.73
N LEU A 22 -17.09 -1.65 6.81
CA LEU A 22 -15.90 -1.54 7.64
C LEU A 22 -14.84 -0.62 7.04
N ALA A 23 -14.75 -0.56 5.71
CA ALA A 23 -13.98 0.48 5.03
C ALA A 23 -14.54 1.88 5.34
N GLY A 24 -15.87 2.05 5.35
CA GLY A 24 -16.52 3.30 5.73
C GLY A 24 -16.27 3.70 7.18
N LEU A 25 -16.37 2.75 8.13
CA LEU A 25 -16.06 2.98 9.54
C LEU A 25 -14.58 3.30 9.75
N GLY A 26 -13.68 2.56 9.10
CA GLY A 26 -12.24 2.83 9.12
C GLY A 26 -11.91 4.21 8.56
N PHE A 27 -12.58 4.64 7.48
CA PHE A 27 -12.45 5.99 6.92
C PHE A 27 -12.89 7.07 7.92
N ILE A 28 -14.07 6.92 8.52
CA ILE A 28 -14.57 7.87 9.53
C ILE A 28 -13.59 7.96 10.70
N ASN A 29 -13.11 6.83 11.19
CA ASN A 29 -12.18 6.79 12.30
C ASN A 29 -10.83 7.42 11.94
N ALA A 30 -10.32 7.18 10.73
CA ALA A 30 -9.10 7.83 10.24
C ALA A 30 -9.26 9.36 10.21
N VAL A 31 -10.41 9.88 9.78
CA VAL A 31 -10.72 11.32 9.84
C VAL A 31 -10.70 11.82 11.28
N LEU A 32 -11.34 11.11 12.21
CA LEU A 32 -11.40 11.49 13.63
C LEU A 32 -10.02 11.51 14.29
N ILE A 33 -9.19 10.49 14.04
CA ILE A 33 -7.82 10.44 14.58
C ILE A 33 -7.00 11.61 14.02
N MET A 34 -7.12 11.92 12.73
CA MET A 34 -6.41 13.04 12.14
C MET A 34 -6.84 14.39 12.69
N LEU A 35 -8.11 14.56 13.08
CA LEU A 35 -8.56 15.79 13.74
C LEU A 35 -7.92 15.96 15.12
N HIS A 36 -7.63 14.85 15.81
CA HIS A 36 -7.07 14.87 17.17
C HIS A 36 -5.54 14.95 17.21
N ASP A 37 -4.86 14.37 16.21
CA ASP A 37 -3.40 14.22 16.22
C ASP A 37 -2.73 14.98 15.06
N PHE A 38 -3.31 16.08 14.60
CA PHE A 38 -2.75 16.79 13.45
C PHE A 38 -1.46 17.55 13.80
N ASN A 39 -0.35 17.29 13.09
CA ASN A 39 0.95 17.93 13.33
C ASN A 39 1.64 18.37 12.03
N SER A 40 2.78 19.07 12.15
CA SER A 40 3.53 19.61 11.01
C SER A 40 4.07 18.54 10.07
N ASP A 41 4.40 17.35 10.56
CA ASP A 41 4.97 16.28 9.74
C ASP A 41 3.92 15.73 8.77
N LYS A 42 2.66 15.64 9.22
CA LYS A 42 1.50 15.24 8.38
C LYS A 42 1.10 16.30 7.35
N LEU A 43 1.61 17.53 7.50
CA LEU A 43 1.38 18.63 6.57
C LEU A 43 2.41 18.67 5.43
N ALA A 44 3.51 17.92 5.51
CA ALA A 44 4.61 18.00 4.56
C ALA A 44 4.16 17.82 3.10
N LEU A 45 3.40 16.75 2.80
CA LEU A 45 2.89 16.51 1.46
C LEU A 45 1.85 17.53 1.00
N THR A 46 1.10 18.12 1.92
CA THR A 46 0.17 19.21 1.58
C THR A 46 0.92 20.49 1.25
N ALA A 47 1.93 20.84 2.03
CA ALA A 47 2.79 21.99 1.75
C ALA A 47 3.51 21.82 0.41
N LEU A 48 4.02 20.62 0.13
CA LEU A 48 4.63 20.27 -1.15
C LEU A 48 3.63 20.39 -2.31
N TYR A 49 2.41 19.86 -2.16
CA TYR A 49 1.35 20.00 -3.16
C TYR A 49 1.03 21.47 -3.45
N ASN A 50 0.85 22.29 -2.41
CA ASN A 50 0.53 23.70 -2.57
C ASN A 50 1.67 24.43 -3.28
N ALA A 51 2.91 24.23 -2.87
CA ALA A 51 4.05 24.88 -3.51
C ALA A 51 4.18 24.52 -5.00
N ILE A 52 3.99 23.26 -5.36
CA ILE A 52 4.19 22.79 -6.74
C ILE A 52 2.99 23.08 -7.63
N ILE A 53 1.79 22.74 -7.17
CA ILE A 53 0.57 22.74 -7.99
C ILE A 53 -0.16 24.08 -7.91
N VAL A 54 -0.28 24.66 -6.70
CA VAL A 54 -1.05 25.89 -6.48
C VAL A 54 -0.17 27.12 -6.77
N GLU A 55 1.00 27.19 -6.15
CA GLU A 55 1.90 28.34 -6.19
C GLU A 55 2.91 28.30 -7.34
N ARG A 56 3.05 27.14 -8.00
CA ARG A 56 3.96 26.92 -9.14
C ARG A 56 5.43 27.25 -8.84
N LEU A 57 5.86 27.09 -7.59
CA LEU A 57 7.23 27.32 -7.15
C LEU A 57 8.19 26.19 -7.58
N GLY A 58 7.64 25.04 -7.99
CA GLY A 58 8.42 23.86 -8.36
C GLY A 58 9.08 23.18 -7.17
N PHE A 59 10.08 22.34 -7.44
CA PHE A 59 10.82 21.57 -6.43
C PHE A 59 12.09 22.29 -5.92
N ASN A 60 12.45 23.43 -6.53
CA ASN A 60 13.70 24.11 -6.19
C ASN A 60 13.64 24.65 -4.76
N GLY A 61 14.64 24.30 -3.95
CA GLY A 61 14.75 24.73 -2.55
C GLY A 61 14.06 23.80 -1.54
N TRP A 62 13.37 22.74 -2.00
CA TRP A 62 12.86 21.70 -1.10
C TRP A 62 13.97 20.77 -0.64
N ASN A 63 14.21 20.73 0.67
CA ASN A 63 15.07 19.74 1.30
C ASN A 63 14.21 18.60 1.83
N PHE A 64 14.27 17.46 1.17
CA PHE A 64 13.58 16.26 1.63
C PHE A 64 14.36 15.57 2.75
N SER A 65 13.62 14.88 3.62
CA SER A 65 14.22 14.03 4.65
C SER A 65 14.97 12.84 4.03
N ALA A 66 15.65 12.04 4.86
CA ALA A 66 16.29 10.81 4.40
C ALA A 66 15.28 9.75 3.90
N ALA A 67 14.01 9.86 4.30
CA ALA A 67 12.88 9.09 3.83
C ALA A 67 11.88 10.04 3.16
N PRO A 68 12.16 10.51 1.92
CA PRO A 68 11.30 11.47 1.22
C PRO A 68 9.90 10.93 0.91
N GLN A 69 9.68 9.62 1.07
CA GLN A 69 8.42 8.91 0.78
C GLN A 69 7.91 9.28 -0.62
N PHE A 70 8.80 9.15 -1.59
CA PHE A 70 8.60 9.71 -2.92
C PHE A 70 7.49 8.99 -3.69
N PHE A 71 7.57 7.67 -3.76
CA PHE A 71 6.63 6.84 -4.50
C PHE A 71 6.16 5.64 -3.68
N PRO A 72 4.87 5.29 -3.72
CA PRO A 72 3.76 5.98 -4.37
C PRO A 72 3.17 7.18 -3.60
N ASP A 73 3.70 7.58 -2.43
CA ASP A 73 2.99 8.53 -1.55
C ASP A 73 2.75 9.90 -2.21
N ILE A 74 3.75 10.53 -2.83
CA ILE A 74 3.57 11.85 -3.47
C ILE A 74 2.51 11.79 -4.59
N PRO A 75 2.63 10.93 -5.63
CA PRO A 75 1.61 10.88 -6.68
C PRO A 75 0.21 10.55 -6.15
N LEU A 76 0.12 9.57 -5.24
CA LEU A 76 -1.16 9.14 -4.71
C LEU A 76 -1.81 10.25 -3.89
N PHE A 77 -1.04 10.94 -3.04
CA PHE A 77 -1.53 12.07 -2.27
C PHE A 77 -1.91 13.26 -3.17
N PHE A 78 -1.15 13.54 -4.23
CA PHE A 78 -1.47 14.62 -5.16
C PHE A 78 -2.80 14.37 -5.87
N ILE A 79 -3.08 13.11 -6.24
CA ILE A 79 -4.38 12.70 -6.78
C ILE A 79 -5.48 12.96 -5.75
N THR A 80 -5.36 12.49 -4.51
CA THR A 80 -6.43 12.68 -3.51
C THR A 80 -6.59 14.14 -3.08
N LYS A 81 -5.52 14.93 -3.11
CA LYS A 81 -5.56 16.37 -2.83
C LYS A 81 -6.23 17.15 -3.96
N SER A 82 -6.07 16.74 -5.22
CA SER A 82 -6.76 17.37 -6.35
C SER A 82 -8.29 17.20 -6.31
N LEU A 83 -8.78 16.18 -5.60
CA LEU A 83 -10.21 15.88 -5.49
C LEU A 83 -10.92 16.69 -4.39
N SER A 84 -10.18 17.30 -3.46
CA SER A 84 -10.77 18.06 -2.36
C SER A 84 -9.84 19.12 -1.77
N SER A 85 -10.37 20.31 -1.51
CA SER A 85 -9.65 21.34 -0.76
C SER A 85 -9.51 20.99 0.73
N ASN A 86 -10.39 20.13 1.28
CA ASN A 86 -10.33 19.71 2.68
C ASN A 86 -9.19 18.70 2.89
N ILE A 87 -8.21 19.09 3.70
CA ILE A 87 -7.01 18.30 3.96
C ILE A 87 -7.29 16.96 4.64
N PHE A 88 -8.22 16.93 5.60
CA PHE A 88 -8.59 15.71 6.33
C PHE A 88 -9.24 14.69 5.39
N PHE A 89 -10.09 15.16 4.48
CA PHE A 89 -10.69 14.30 3.47
C PHE A 89 -9.63 13.72 2.51
N SER A 90 -8.71 14.54 2.00
CA SER A 90 -7.66 14.08 1.10
C SER A 90 -6.72 13.06 1.75
N ASN A 91 -6.35 13.26 3.02
CA ASN A 91 -5.56 12.30 3.78
C ASN A 91 -6.33 11.00 4.04
N ALA A 92 -7.62 11.06 4.39
CA ALA A 92 -8.41 9.87 4.65
C ALA A 92 -8.61 9.05 3.36
N LEU A 93 -8.82 9.75 2.24
CA LEU A 93 -8.90 9.13 0.93
C LEU A 93 -7.57 8.49 0.51
N TYR A 94 -6.45 9.12 0.85
CA TYR A 94 -5.11 8.56 0.64
C TYR A 94 -4.96 7.21 1.36
N VAL A 95 -5.26 7.17 2.66
CA VAL A 95 -5.17 5.94 3.48
C VAL A 95 -6.07 4.84 2.89
N LEU A 96 -7.30 5.20 2.49
CA LEU A 96 -8.24 4.25 1.89
C LEU A 96 -7.70 3.65 0.59
N LEU A 97 -7.13 4.47 -0.29
CA LEU A 97 -6.53 3.98 -1.53
C LEU A 97 -5.30 3.11 -1.26
N LEU A 98 -4.44 3.52 -0.33
CA LEU A 98 -3.25 2.74 0.06
C LEU A 98 -3.66 1.34 0.56
N LEU A 99 -4.66 1.27 1.44
CA LEU A 99 -5.21 0.00 1.93
C LEU A 99 -5.81 -0.84 0.80
N ALA A 100 -6.57 -0.24 -0.10
CA ALA A 100 -7.11 -0.94 -1.26
C ALA A 100 -6.00 -1.55 -2.13
N PHE A 101 -4.88 -0.84 -2.32
CA PHE A 101 -3.70 -1.34 -3.02
C PHE A 101 -3.04 -2.51 -2.30
N ILE A 102 -2.80 -2.41 -0.99
CA ILE A 102 -2.23 -3.51 -0.19
C ILE A 102 -3.07 -4.77 -0.34
N VAL A 103 -4.39 -4.63 -0.29
CA VAL A 103 -5.32 -5.76 -0.34
C VAL A 103 -5.33 -6.39 -1.72
N PHE A 104 -5.36 -5.57 -2.76
CA PHE A 104 -5.21 -6.05 -4.12
C PHE A 104 -3.94 -6.89 -4.27
N LEU A 105 -2.81 -6.45 -3.70
CA LEU A 105 -1.55 -7.18 -3.71
C LEU A 105 -1.62 -8.48 -2.90
N CYS A 106 -2.23 -8.48 -1.71
CA CYS A 106 -2.45 -9.69 -0.92
C CYS A 106 -3.32 -10.72 -1.67
N ILE A 107 -4.41 -10.29 -2.30
CA ILE A 107 -5.26 -11.16 -3.13
C ILE A 107 -4.44 -11.75 -4.27
N LYS A 108 -3.59 -10.95 -4.94
CA LYS A 108 -2.71 -11.46 -6.00
C LYS A 108 -1.72 -12.49 -5.47
N LEU A 109 -1.13 -12.26 -4.30
CA LEU A 109 -0.22 -13.19 -3.65
C LEU A 109 -0.91 -14.52 -3.31
N PHE A 110 -2.07 -14.48 -2.66
CA PHE A 110 -2.80 -15.70 -2.28
C PHE A 110 -3.25 -16.54 -3.48
N ASN A 111 -3.73 -15.88 -4.54
CA ASN A 111 -4.07 -16.57 -5.78
C ASN A 111 -2.87 -17.30 -6.43
N MET A 112 -1.64 -16.87 -6.15
CA MET A 112 -0.42 -17.55 -6.63
C MET A 112 -0.01 -18.72 -5.73
N LEU A 113 -0.32 -18.66 -4.43
CA LEU A 113 0.02 -19.67 -3.44
C LEU A 113 -1.01 -20.82 -3.36
N THR A 114 -1.68 -21.13 -4.48
CA THR A 114 -2.65 -22.23 -4.62
C THR A 114 -3.94 -22.13 -3.79
N VAL A 115 -4.20 -20.97 -3.17
CA VAL A 115 -5.50 -20.69 -2.56
C VAL A 115 -6.52 -20.52 -3.69
N PRO A 116 -7.66 -21.23 -3.69
CA PRO A 116 -8.65 -21.02 -4.73
C PRO A 116 -9.19 -19.57 -4.68
N ARG A 117 -9.67 -19.10 -5.82
CA ARG A 117 -9.82 -17.66 -6.07
C ARG A 117 -10.83 -17.00 -5.14
N LEU A 118 -11.89 -17.72 -4.77
CA LEU A 118 -12.98 -17.22 -3.92
C LEU A 118 -12.47 -17.02 -2.48
N GLU A 119 -11.75 -18.00 -1.96
CA GLU A 119 -11.11 -18.01 -0.64
C GLU A 119 -10.03 -16.93 -0.52
N SER A 120 -9.29 -16.65 -1.61
CA SER A 120 -8.34 -15.54 -1.66
C SER A 120 -8.99 -14.18 -1.42
N TYR A 121 -10.23 -13.98 -1.90
CA TYR A 121 -10.99 -12.77 -1.61
C TYR A 121 -11.44 -12.75 -0.15
N GLU A 122 -11.86 -13.88 0.42
CA GLU A 122 -12.26 -13.97 1.83
C GLU A 122 -11.09 -13.63 2.76
N TYR A 123 -9.89 -14.18 2.51
CA TYR A 123 -8.69 -13.82 3.26
C TYR A 123 -8.29 -12.35 3.05
N GLY A 124 -8.45 -11.81 1.84
CA GLY A 124 -8.26 -10.40 1.57
C GLY A 124 -9.21 -9.52 2.40
N CYS A 125 -10.48 -9.89 2.49
CA CYS A 125 -11.46 -9.21 3.33
C CYS A 125 -11.09 -9.31 4.81
N ILE A 126 -10.72 -10.50 5.31
CA ILE A 126 -10.28 -10.67 6.71
C ILE A 126 -9.04 -9.82 7.00
N ALA A 127 -8.09 -9.72 6.06
CA ALA A 127 -6.93 -8.85 6.21
C ALA A 127 -7.33 -7.36 6.27
N ILE A 128 -8.28 -6.90 5.43
CA ILE A 128 -8.85 -5.55 5.55
C ILE A 128 -9.47 -5.35 6.92
N LEU A 129 -10.25 -6.31 7.39
CA LEU A 129 -10.93 -6.23 8.68
C LEU A 129 -9.92 -6.10 9.82
N ALA A 130 -8.87 -6.91 9.81
CA ALA A 130 -7.80 -6.86 10.79
C ALA A 130 -7.02 -5.54 10.71
N LEU A 131 -6.69 -5.07 9.50
CA LEU A 131 -6.00 -3.79 9.34
C LEU A 131 -6.88 -2.62 9.74
N SER A 132 -8.17 -2.63 9.39
CA SER A 132 -9.13 -1.58 9.74
C SER A 132 -9.43 -1.57 11.23
N SER A 133 -9.47 -2.72 11.90
CA SER A 133 -9.62 -2.78 13.36
C SER A 133 -8.37 -2.26 14.07
N LEU A 134 -7.18 -2.47 13.50
CA LEU A 134 -5.95 -1.83 13.98
C LEU A 134 -6.03 -0.30 13.86
N LEU A 135 -6.72 0.24 12.85
CA LEU A 135 -6.99 1.68 12.74
C LEU A 135 -7.81 2.23 13.91
N SER A 136 -8.59 1.41 14.59
CA SER A 136 -9.48 1.83 15.70
C SER A 136 -8.77 2.04 17.03
N PHE A 137 -7.48 1.66 17.15
CA PHE A 137 -6.73 1.83 18.39
C PHE A 137 -5.99 3.18 18.40
N PRO A 138 -6.24 4.05 19.40
CA PRO A 138 -5.49 5.29 19.56
C PRO A 138 -4.00 5.00 19.83
N ASN A 139 -3.10 5.85 19.33
CA ASN A 139 -1.63 5.72 19.43
C ASN A 139 -1.03 4.46 18.79
N ASN A 140 -1.73 3.87 17.82
CA ASN A 140 -1.21 2.70 17.13
C ASN A 140 -0.22 3.13 16.03
N GLN A 141 1.07 2.87 16.27
CA GLN A 141 2.16 3.14 15.33
C GLN A 141 1.95 2.52 13.93
N VAL A 142 1.17 1.44 13.83
CA VAL A 142 0.81 0.84 12.53
C VAL A 142 -0.05 1.79 11.70
N VAL A 143 -0.95 2.53 12.35
CA VAL A 143 -1.84 3.50 11.71
C VAL A 143 -1.06 4.70 11.25
N GLU A 144 -0.15 5.18 12.09
CA GLU A 144 0.76 6.27 11.74
C GLU A 144 1.53 5.92 10.47
N ARG A 145 1.98 4.67 10.33
CA ARG A 145 2.71 4.21 9.14
C ARG A 145 1.89 4.19 7.83
N LEU A 146 0.57 4.28 7.91
CA LEU A 146 -0.29 4.34 6.73
C LEU A 146 -0.61 5.78 6.32
N TRP A 147 -0.20 6.76 7.13
CA TRP A 147 -0.43 8.15 6.82
C TRP A 147 0.47 8.64 5.68
N PRO A 148 0.00 9.65 4.93
CA PRO A 148 0.86 10.33 3.98
C PRO A 148 2.10 10.84 4.72
N ASN A 149 3.27 10.61 4.14
CA ASN A 149 4.57 10.98 4.71
C ASN A 149 5.07 10.09 5.88
N PHE A 150 4.54 8.87 6.03
CA PHE A 150 4.92 7.95 7.11
C PHE A 150 5.16 6.50 6.65
N HIS A 151 5.94 6.28 5.60
CA HIS A 151 6.34 4.92 5.14
C HIS A 151 5.24 4.06 4.50
N GLY A 152 4.07 4.64 4.21
CA GLY A 152 2.92 3.90 3.69
C GLY A 152 3.15 3.35 2.29
N GLY A 153 3.74 4.16 1.41
CA GLY A 153 4.08 3.74 0.05
C GLY A 153 5.13 2.64 0.00
N GLU A 154 6.07 2.64 0.93
CA GLU A 154 7.12 1.64 1.05
C GLU A 154 6.56 0.27 1.40
N ILE A 155 5.53 0.22 2.24
CA ILE A 155 4.76 -1.01 2.50
C ILE A 155 4.17 -1.52 1.19
N VAL A 156 3.52 -0.66 0.39
CA VAL A 156 2.96 -1.04 -0.91
C VAL A 156 4.03 -1.56 -1.87
N LEU A 157 5.17 -0.88 -1.96
CA LEU A 157 6.28 -1.30 -2.80
C LEU A 157 6.89 -2.63 -2.35
N GLY A 158 7.01 -2.85 -1.03
CA GLY A 158 7.44 -4.13 -0.44
C GLY A 158 6.50 -5.27 -0.82
N PHE A 159 5.18 -5.07 -0.69
CA PHE A 159 4.18 -6.05 -1.12
C PHE A 159 4.22 -6.29 -2.64
N ALA A 160 4.39 -5.24 -3.45
CA ALA A 160 4.48 -5.37 -4.89
C ALA A 160 5.71 -6.18 -5.32
N SER A 161 6.86 -5.92 -4.68
CA SER A 161 8.09 -6.70 -4.85
C SER A 161 7.91 -8.17 -4.46
N LEU A 162 7.22 -8.43 -3.33
CA LEU A 162 6.92 -9.79 -2.89
C LEU A 162 6.01 -10.53 -3.87
N VAL A 163 4.95 -9.87 -4.38
CA VAL A 163 4.05 -10.44 -5.40
C VAL A 163 4.81 -10.77 -6.68
N LEU A 164 5.68 -9.87 -7.15
CA LEU A 164 6.48 -10.11 -8.34
C LEU A 164 7.47 -11.27 -8.15
N SER A 165 8.12 -11.33 -6.99
CA SER A 165 9.02 -12.44 -6.63
C SER A 165 8.28 -13.77 -6.58
N ALA A 166 7.11 -13.81 -5.93
CA ALA A 166 6.25 -14.99 -5.89
C ALA A 166 5.81 -15.40 -7.30
N HIS A 167 5.47 -14.45 -8.18
CA HIS A 167 5.13 -14.75 -9.57
C HIS A 167 6.28 -15.44 -10.31
N ILE A 168 7.50 -14.90 -10.21
CA ILE A 168 8.70 -15.47 -10.84
C ILE A 168 8.93 -16.90 -10.36
N ILE A 169 8.90 -17.12 -9.04
CA ILE A 169 9.16 -18.42 -8.42
C ILE A 169 8.08 -19.44 -8.79
N THR A 170 6.81 -19.10 -8.59
CA THR A 170 5.68 -20.04 -8.81
C THR A 170 5.50 -20.41 -10.26
N ARG A 171 5.79 -19.50 -11.19
CA ARG A 171 5.67 -19.76 -12.64
C ARG A 171 6.96 -20.25 -13.27
N ARG A 172 8.10 -20.16 -12.58
CA ARG A 172 9.44 -20.35 -13.15
C ARG A 172 9.66 -19.47 -14.38
N VAL A 173 9.11 -18.26 -14.36
CA VAL A 173 9.16 -17.30 -15.47
C VAL A 173 10.04 -16.14 -15.04
N TYR A 174 11.32 -16.24 -15.36
CA TYR A 174 12.24 -15.12 -15.29
C TYR A 174 12.43 -14.54 -16.69
N THR A 175 11.87 -13.35 -16.91
CA THR A 175 11.96 -12.63 -18.21
C THR A 175 12.67 -11.31 -18.03
N LYS A 176 13.12 -10.72 -19.14
CA LYS A 176 13.65 -9.35 -19.16
C LYS A 176 12.65 -8.34 -18.55
N VAL A 177 11.35 -8.55 -18.76
CA VAL A 177 10.30 -7.67 -18.22
C VAL A 177 10.21 -7.77 -16.70
N THR A 178 10.13 -8.99 -16.15
CA THR A 178 10.05 -9.20 -14.70
C THR A 178 11.31 -8.69 -13.99
N PHE A 179 12.48 -8.84 -14.61
CA PHE A 179 13.73 -8.25 -14.10
C PHE A 179 13.69 -6.72 -14.07
N ILE A 180 13.29 -6.07 -15.17
CA ILE A 180 13.18 -4.61 -15.24
C ILE A 180 12.20 -4.09 -14.20
N LEU A 181 11.04 -4.74 -14.05
CA LEU A 181 10.05 -4.35 -13.04
C LEU A 181 10.60 -4.47 -11.62
N GLN A 182 11.29 -5.57 -11.29
CA GLN A 182 11.89 -5.77 -9.98
C GLN A 182 12.96 -4.71 -9.69
N LEU A 183 13.77 -4.37 -10.70
CA LEU A 183 14.77 -3.32 -10.60
C LEU A 183 14.13 -1.95 -10.36
N ILE A 184 13.08 -1.61 -11.10
CA ILE A 184 12.33 -0.35 -10.92
C ILE A 184 11.74 -0.28 -9.51
N LEU A 185 11.06 -1.33 -9.05
CA LEU A 185 10.49 -1.37 -7.70
C LEU A 185 11.57 -1.20 -6.63
N SER A 186 12.73 -1.82 -6.81
CA SER A 186 13.86 -1.69 -5.89
C SER A 186 14.40 -0.26 -5.85
N ILE A 187 14.59 0.37 -7.01
CA ILE A 187 15.04 1.77 -7.11
C ILE A 187 14.03 2.70 -6.45
N LEU A 188 12.74 2.52 -6.73
CA LEU A 188 11.67 3.34 -6.14
C LEU A 188 11.62 3.17 -4.62
N LEU A 189 11.75 1.94 -4.12
CA LEU A 189 11.73 1.64 -2.70
C LEU A 189 12.91 2.31 -1.98
N ILE A 190 14.12 2.22 -2.54
CA ILE A 190 15.32 2.87 -2.01
C ILE A 190 15.23 4.40 -2.07
N ALA A 191 14.67 4.93 -3.17
CA ALA A 191 14.50 6.36 -3.35
C ALA A 191 13.46 6.94 -2.38
N SER A 192 12.41 6.18 -2.05
CA SER A 192 11.39 6.58 -1.07
C SER A 192 11.90 6.52 0.37
N ASP A 193 12.67 5.48 0.71
CA ASP A 193 13.27 5.36 2.03
C ASP A 193 14.62 4.65 1.99
N LYS A 194 15.68 5.40 2.33
CA LYS A 194 17.05 4.86 2.35
C LYS A 194 17.26 3.83 3.45
N LEU A 195 16.47 3.85 4.52
CA LEU A 195 16.54 2.85 5.60
C LEU A 195 16.13 1.45 5.10
N ILE A 196 15.43 1.38 3.97
CA ILE A 196 14.96 0.12 3.40
C ILE A 196 16.05 -0.63 2.62
N ILE A 197 17.18 0.01 2.30
CA ILE A 197 18.32 -0.67 1.68
C ILE A 197 18.75 -1.88 2.53
N SER A 198 18.87 -1.69 3.85
CA SER A 198 19.29 -2.76 4.77
C SER A 198 18.19 -3.79 5.02
N GLN A 199 16.92 -3.37 5.00
CA GLN A 199 15.79 -4.22 5.37
C GLN A 199 15.26 -5.10 4.23
N PHE A 200 15.31 -4.62 2.99
CA PHE A 200 14.72 -5.32 1.84
C PHE A 200 15.68 -5.52 0.68
N PHE A 201 16.45 -4.51 0.29
CA PHE A 201 17.30 -4.61 -0.90
C PHE A 201 18.40 -5.66 -0.73
N ILE A 202 19.13 -5.61 0.39
CA ILE A 202 20.20 -6.58 0.67
C ILE A 202 19.65 -8.02 0.71
N PRO A 203 18.57 -8.34 1.46
CA PRO A 203 17.99 -9.68 1.45
C PRO A 203 17.52 -10.17 0.08
N ILE A 204 16.91 -9.29 -0.74
CA ILE A 204 16.43 -9.65 -2.08
C ILE A 204 17.60 -9.92 -3.04
N MET A 205 18.63 -9.07 -3.02
CA MET A 205 19.82 -9.30 -3.85
C MET A 205 20.57 -10.57 -3.42
N ALA A 206 20.65 -10.83 -2.11
CA ALA A 206 21.21 -12.08 -1.60
C ALA A 206 20.39 -13.29 -2.05
N SER A 207 19.06 -13.24 -1.99
CA SER A 207 18.21 -14.35 -2.41
C SER A 207 18.32 -14.61 -3.92
N LEU A 208 18.33 -13.57 -4.75
CA LEU A 208 18.51 -13.68 -6.20
C LEU A 208 19.88 -14.23 -6.59
N PHE A 209 20.94 -13.82 -5.89
CA PHE A 209 22.28 -14.36 -6.08
C PHE A 209 22.33 -15.84 -5.73
N ILE A 210 21.73 -16.23 -4.61
CA ILE A 210 21.64 -17.62 -4.16
C ILE A 210 20.87 -18.48 -5.18
N THR A 211 19.70 -18.02 -5.65
CA THR A 211 18.90 -18.79 -6.63
C THR A 211 19.64 -18.95 -7.95
N THR A 212 20.37 -17.92 -8.40
CA THR A 212 21.17 -17.98 -9.62
C THR A 212 22.31 -18.98 -9.51
N ILE A 213 23.02 -19.04 -8.37
CA ILE A 213 24.10 -20.01 -8.14
C ILE A 213 23.56 -21.44 -8.05
N ILE A 214 22.40 -21.63 -7.41
CA ILE A 214 21.81 -22.95 -7.20
C ILE A 214 21.15 -23.48 -8.49
N GLY A 215 20.97 -22.65 -9.52
CA GLY A 215 20.42 -23.06 -10.82
C GLY A 215 18.91 -23.31 -10.80
N LEU A 216 18.19 -22.58 -9.93
CA LEU A 216 16.72 -22.50 -9.93
C LEU A 216 16.24 -21.34 -10.80
#